data_AF-A0AAD9IFS2-F1
#
_entry.id   AF-A0AAD9IFS2-F1
#
_cell.length_a   1.000
_cell.length_b   1.000
_cell.length_c   1.000
_cell.angle_alpha   90.00
_cell.angle_beta   90.00
_cell.angle_gamma   90.00
#
_symmetry.space_group_name_H-M   'P 1'
#
loop_
_entity.id
_entity.type
_entity.pdbx_description
1 polymer ?
#
loop_
_entity_poly.entity_id
_entity_poly.type
_entity_poly.pdbx_seq_one_letter_code
_entity_poly.pdbx_strand_id
1 'polypeptide(L)'
;MSAPGRGSAIACVGSGTAKVLELKTGGTVITTFVPSVADAVHLGSELPKPLNSTAPRVLYPCSSRAKTALQDLLRRRGFDVLRLDTYGTECVEALAPEQKQLVARAGLLVFASPSAVR
;
A
#
# COMPACT_ATOMS: atom_id res chain seq x y z
N MET A 1 -9.58 3.66 -16.84
CA MET A 1 -8.28 4.05 -16.26
C MET A 1 -7.22 3.73 -17.30
N SER A 2 -6.45 4.72 -17.76
CA SER A 2 -5.41 4.49 -18.77
C SER A 2 -4.27 3.69 -18.13
N ALA A 3 -3.78 2.65 -18.82
CA ALA A 3 -2.66 1.85 -18.33
C ALA A 3 -1.40 2.72 -18.17
N PRO A 4 -0.51 2.42 -17.20
CA PRO A 4 0.81 3.04 -17.15
C PRO A 4 1.51 2.88 -18.51
N GLY A 5 2.03 3.99 -19.03
CA GLY A 5 2.70 4.00 -20.33
C GLY A 5 3.86 2.99 -20.37
N ARG A 6 4.09 2.41 -21.56
CA ARG A 6 5.20 1.48 -21.82
C ARG A 6 6.50 2.06 -21.23
N GLY A 7 7.05 1.39 -20.21
CA GLY A 7 8.30 1.78 -19.54
C GLY A 7 8.19 2.19 -18.06
N SER A 8 7.00 2.21 -17.45
CA SER A 8 6.89 2.47 -16.01
C SER A 8 7.19 1.21 -15.18
N ALA A 9 8.17 1.28 -14.28
CA ALA A 9 8.38 0.23 -13.28
C ALA A 9 7.22 0.25 -12.27
N ILE A 10 6.64 -0.92 -12.00
CA ILE A 10 5.51 -1.09 -11.08
C ILE A 10 5.99 -1.85 -9.85
N ALA A 11 5.91 -1.20 -8.70
CA ALA A 11 6.27 -1.79 -7.42
C ALA A 11 5.03 -2.01 -6.55
N CYS A 12 4.91 -3.20 -5.97
CA CYS A 12 3.86 -3.52 -5.00
C CYS A 12 4.48 -3.90 -3.66
N VAL A 13 3.80 -3.57 -2.56
CA VAL A 13 4.27 -3.93 -1.20
C VAL A 13 4.28 -5.43 -0.97
N GLY A 14 3.40 -6.19 -1.63
CA GLY A 14 3.33 -7.64 -1.47
C GLY A 14 2.62 -8.31 -2.64
N SER A 15 2.78 -9.63 -2.72
CA SER A 15 2.23 -10.49 -3.79
C SER A 15 0.70 -10.40 -3.91
N GLY A 16 -0.01 -10.25 -2.79
CA GLY A 16 -1.46 -10.04 -2.79
C GLY A 16 -1.88 -8.76 -3.52
N THR A 17 -1.14 -7.66 -3.34
CA THR A 17 -1.41 -6.39 -4.05
C THR A 17 -1.09 -6.51 -5.54
N ALA A 18 0.04 -7.13 -5.88
CA ALA A 18 0.44 -7.38 -7.27
C ALA A 18 -0.62 -8.19 -8.04
N LYS A 19 -1.14 -9.26 -7.42
CA LYS A 19 -2.18 -10.09 -8.03
C LYS A 19 -3.48 -9.32 -8.28
N VAL A 20 -3.90 -8.48 -7.34
CA VAL A 20 -5.09 -7.63 -7.53
C VAL A 20 -4.89 -6.64 -8.67
N LEU A 21 -3.72 -6.02 -8.76
CA LEU A 21 -3.40 -5.07 -9.84
C LEU A 21 -3.43 -5.75 -11.21
N GLU A 22 -2.79 -6.92 -11.34
CA GLU A 22 -2.78 -7.69 -12.58
C GLU A 22 -4.20 -8.07 -13.01
N LEU A 23 -5.01 -8.61 -12.08
CA LEU A 23 -6.40 -8.98 -12.36
C LEU A 23 -7.25 -7.77 -12.79
N LYS A 24 -7.13 -6.63 -12.10
CA LYS A 24 -7.91 -5.42 -12.40
C LYS A 24 -7.51 -4.78 -13.73
N THR A 25 -6.30 -5.04 -14.19
CA THR A 25 -5.79 -4.50 -15.46
C THR A 25 -5.87 -5.52 -16.60
N GLY A 26 -6.45 -6.70 -16.36
CA GLY A 26 -6.52 -7.77 -17.36
C GLY A 26 -5.15 -8.25 -17.83
N GLY A 27 -4.14 -8.21 -16.93
CA GLY A 27 -2.77 -8.59 -17.24
C GLY A 27 -1.94 -7.54 -17.99
N THR A 28 -2.52 -6.36 -18.30
CA THR A 28 -1.79 -5.31 -19.03
C THR A 28 -0.74 -4.59 -18.19
N VAL A 29 -0.87 -4.64 -16.87
CA VAL A 29 0.09 -4.06 -15.93
C VAL A 29 0.73 -5.17 -15.12
N ILE A 30 2.04 -5.34 -15.31
CA ILE A 30 2.82 -6.37 -14.63
C ILE A 30 3.65 -5.71 -13.53
N THR A 31 3.60 -6.28 -12.33
CA THR A 31 4.46 -5.84 -11.22
C THR A 31 5.90 -6.24 -11.51
N THR A 32 6.81 -5.28 -11.52
CA THR A 32 8.24 -5.49 -11.79
C THR A 32 9.07 -5.60 -10.52
N PHE A 33 8.52 -5.23 -9.36
CA PHE A 33 9.21 -5.29 -8.09
C PHE A 33 8.26 -5.57 -6.91
N VAL A 34 8.69 -6.47 -6.02
CA VAL A 34 8.09 -6.74 -4.71
C VAL A 34 9.26 -6.84 -3.71
N PRO A 35 9.19 -6.19 -2.54
CA PRO A 35 10.25 -6.27 -1.54
C PRO A 35 10.33 -7.67 -0.91
N SER A 36 11.44 -7.94 -0.22
CA SER A 36 11.68 -9.18 0.51
C SER A 36 10.64 -9.45 1.60
N VAL A 37 10.20 -8.40 2.29
CA VAL A 37 9.16 -8.43 3.33
C VAL A 37 8.05 -7.45 2.95
N ALA A 38 6.80 -7.86 3.14
CA ALA A 38 5.63 -7.12 2.71
C ALA A 38 5.29 -5.91 3.61
N ASP A 39 6.20 -4.96 3.71
CA ASP A 39 6.03 -3.73 4.49
C ASP A 39 6.62 -2.49 3.80
N ALA A 40 6.32 -1.33 4.37
CA ALA A 40 6.77 -0.03 3.86
C ALA A 40 8.29 0.19 3.99
N VAL A 41 8.94 -0.43 4.98
CA VAL A 41 10.36 -0.22 5.25
C VAL A 41 11.21 -0.92 4.19
N HIS A 42 10.89 -2.18 3.90
CA HIS A 42 11.57 -2.97 2.88
C HIS A 42 11.24 -2.45 1.48
N LEU A 43 9.97 -2.14 1.19
CA LEU A 43 9.60 -1.49 -0.07
C LEU A 43 10.40 -0.21 -0.30
N GLY A 44 10.47 0.67 0.69
CA GLY A 44 11.19 1.93 0.56
C GLY A 44 12.70 1.75 0.44
N SER A 45 13.31 0.77 1.12
CA SER A 45 14.76 0.55 1.14
C SER A 45 15.28 -0.22 -0.06
N GLU A 46 14.50 -1.17 -0.56
CA GLU A 46 14.93 -2.12 -1.60
C GLU A 46 14.50 -1.69 -3.01
N LEU A 47 13.57 -0.74 -3.15
CA LEU A 47 13.10 -0.29 -4.46
C LEU A 47 14.29 0.10 -5.36
N PRO A 48 14.44 -0.50 -6.56
CA PRO A 48 15.53 -0.17 -7.45
C PRO A 48 15.45 1.29 -7.92
N LYS A 49 16.60 1.98 -7.94
CA LYS A 49 16.70 3.33 -8.51
C LYS A 49 17.17 3.22 -9.97
N PRO A 50 16.46 3.82 -10.94
CA PRO A 50 16.96 3.91 -12.31
C PRO A 50 18.35 4.58 -12.36
N LEU A 51 19.32 3.91 -13.00
CA LEU A 51 20.73 4.34 -13.03
C LEU A 51 20.94 5.71 -13.69
N ASN A 52 20.10 6.08 -14.65
CA ASN A 52 20.24 7.30 -15.45
C ASN A 52 19.30 8.44 -15.01
N SER A 53 18.76 8.39 -13.79
CA SER A 53 17.86 9.42 -13.27
C SER A 53 18.37 9.97 -11.94
N THR A 54 18.58 11.29 -11.90
CA THR A 54 19.00 12.00 -10.68
C THR A 54 17.90 11.96 -9.62
N ALA A 55 16.65 12.23 -10.02
CA ALA A 55 15.46 12.22 -9.18
C ALA A 55 14.28 11.52 -9.89
N PRO A 56 14.26 10.18 -9.92
CA PRO A 56 13.20 9.42 -10.58
C PRO A 56 11.87 9.69 -9.87
N ARG A 57 10.85 10.01 -10.66
CA ARG A 57 9.50 10.30 -10.17
C ARG A 57 8.78 9.02 -9.73
N VAL A 58 8.17 9.07 -8.55
CA VAL A 58 7.32 8.02 -8.01
C VAL A 58 5.93 8.57 -7.79
N LEU A 59 4.93 7.98 -8.44
CA LEU A 59 3.53 8.19 -8.12
C LEU A 59 3.13 7.17 -7.06
N TYR A 60 2.69 7.65 -5.89
CA TYR A 60 2.34 6.80 -4.75
C TYR A 60 0.86 6.94 -4.37
N PRO A 61 -0.03 6.13 -5.00
CA PRO A 61 -1.40 5.96 -4.54
C PRO A 61 -1.44 5.34 -3.13
N CYS A 62 -2.11 5.99 -2.19
CA CYS A 62 -2.26 5.46 -0.84
C CYS A 62 -3.50 6.03 -0.13
N SER A 63 -3.73 5.55 1.10
CA SER A 63 -4.79 6.09 1.94
C SER A 63 -4.46 7.51 2.38
N SER A 64 -5.44 8.41 2.49
CA SER A 64 -5.29 9.69 3.18
C SER A 64 -4.81 9.56 4.63
N ARG A 65 -5.04 8.40 5.27
CA ARG A 65 -4.57 8.09 6.64
C ARG A 65 -3.25 7.33 6.68
N ALA A 66 -2.63 7.04 5.54
CA ALA A 66 -1.38 6.30 5.51
C ALA A 66 -0.25 7.11 6.13
N LYS A 67 0.54 6.46 7.01
CA LYS A 67 1.75 7.04 7.60
C LYS A 67 2.72 7.54 6.51
N THR A 68 3.53 8.55 6.82
CA THR A 68 4.48 9.13 5.86
C THR A 68 5.79 8.34 5.73
N ALA A 69 5.99 7.28 6.52
CA ALA A 69 7.26 6.56 6.58
C ALA A 69 7.81 6.11 5.20
N LEU A 70 6.94 5.60 4.32
CA LEU A 70 7.34 5.16 2.97
C LEU A 70 7.77 6.33 2.09
N GLN A 71 6.95 7.39 1.97
CA GLN A 71 7.27 8.57 1.16
C GLN A 71 8.56 9.25 1.64
N ASP A 72 8.77 9.30 2.96
CA ASP A 72 9.94 9.96 3.54
C ASP A 72 11.21 9.15 3.30
N LEU A 73 11.12 7.82 3.37
CA LEU A 73 12.22 6.92 3.03
C LEU A 73 12.59 6.99 1.54
N LEU A 74 11.61 6.99 0.65
CA LEU A 74 11.85 7.16 -0.79
C LEU A 74 12.47 8.53 -1.11
N ARG A 75 11.97 9.61 -0.50
CA ARG A 75 12.59 10.95 -0.65
C ARG A 75 14.03 10.98 -0.16
N ARG A 76 14.32 10.35 0.98
CA ARG A 76 15.70 10.21 1.50
C ARG A 76 16.62 9.45 0.55
N ARG A 77 16.09 8.50 -0.24
CA ARG A 77 16.83 7.79 -1.31
C ARG A 77 16.90 8.58 -2.63
N GLY A 78 16.38 9.81 -2.65
CA GLY A 78 16.46 10.73 -3.78
C GLY A 78 15.43 10.46 -4.88
N PHE A 79 14.26 9.91 -4.55
CA PHE A 79 13.10 9.85 -5.45
C PHE A 79 12.27 11.14 -5.35
N ASP A 80 11.71 11.60 -6.48
CA ASP A 80 10.68 12.66 -6.52
C ASP A 80 9.30 12.04 -6.28
N VAL A 81 8.86 12.02 -5.02
CA VAL A 81 7.63 11.32 -4.62
C VAL A 81 6.42 12.25 -4.66
N LEU A 82 5.49 11.96 -5.57
CA LEU A 82 4.15 12.51 -5.62
C LEU A 82 3.17 11.52 -4.99
N ARG A 83 2.71 11.84 -3.77
CA ARG A 83 1.66 11.10 -3.07
C ARG A 83 0.29 11.45 -3.64
N LEU A 84 -0.53 10.43 -3.85
CA LEU A 84 -1.90 10.54 -4.32
C LEU A 84 -2.81 9.87 -3.29
N ASP A 85 -3.58 10.65 -2.54
CA ASP A 85 -4.55 10.11 -1.58
C ASP A 85 -5.78 9.60 -2.36
N THR A 86 -5.82 8.28 -2.63
CA THR A 86 -6.82 7.66 -3.50
C THR A 86 -7.99 7.03 -2.75
N TYR A 87 -7.89 6.86 -1.44
CA TYR A 87 -8.97 6.38 -0.58
C TYR A 87 -8.79 6.82 0.87
N GLY A 88 -9.86 6.76 1.66
CA GLY A 88 -9.83 6.94 3.11
C GLY A 88 -10.39 5.71 3.82
N THR A 89 -10.04 5.53 5.09
CA THR A 89 -10.70 4.55 5.97
C THR A 89 -11.47 5.28 7.06
N GLU A 90 -12.75 4.98 7.18
CA GLU A 90 -13.60 5.46 8.27
C GLU A 90 -13.53 4.50 9.46
N CYS A 91 -13.52 5.06 10.67
CA CYS A 91 -13.51 4.28 11.90
C CYS A 91 -14.95 4.01 12.32
N VAL A 92 -15.24 2.78 12.75
CA VAL A 92 -16.50 2.47 13.41
C VAL A 92 -16.34 2.85 14.87
N GLU A 93 -16.94 3.96 15.28
CA GLU A 93 -16.78 4.49 16.66
C GLU A 93 -17.47 3.65 17.72
N ALA A 94 -18.54 2.93 17.34
CA ALA A 94 -19.26 2.06 18.25
C ALA A 94 -19.84 0.85 17.50
N LEU A 95 -19.71 -0.33 18.12
CA LEU A 95 -20.40 -1.54 17.69
C LEU A 95 -21.90 -1.43 17.98
N ALA A 96 -22.72 -1.92 17.07
CA ALA A 96 -24.15 -2.10 17.31
C ALA A 96 -24.38 -3.09 18.48
N PRO A 97 -25.50 -2.99 19.21
CA PRO A 97 -25.79 -3.88 20.34
C PRO A 97 -25.66 -5.37 20.01
N GLU A 98 -26.07 -5.78 18.81
CA GLU A 98 -26.01 -7.16 18.33
C GLU A 98 -24.56 -7.61 18.15
N GLN A 99 -23.70 -6.74 17.62
CA GLN A 99 -22.27 -7.00 17.47
C GLN A 99 -21.57 -7.13 18.84
N LYS A 100 -21.97 -6.33 19.83
CA LYS A 100 -21.45 -6.48 21.21
C LYS A 100 -21.81 -7.83 21.82
N GLN A 101 -23.02 -8.33 21.57
CA GLN A 101 -23.43 -9.67 22.02
C GLN A 101 -22.62 -10.77 21.32
N LEU A 102 -22.33 -10.62 20.02
CA LEU A 102 -21.47 -11.55 19.29
C LEU A 102 -20.05 -11.58 19.89
N VAL A 103 -19.47 -10.41 20.18
CA VAL A 103 -18.15 -10.31 20.82
C VAL A 103 -18.16 -10.99 22.20
N ALA A 104 -19.18 -10.78 23.02
CA ALA A 104 -19.28 -11.39 24.36
C ALA A 104 -19.38 -12.93 24.33
N ARG A 105 -19.84 -13.50 23.22
CA ARG A 105 -19.98 -14.95 23.02
C ARG A 105 -18.83 -15.56 22.23
N ALA A 106 -17.93 -14.74 21.69
CA ALA A 106 -16.84 -15.22 20.85
C ALA A 106 -15.80 -15.97 21.70
N GLY A 107 -15.52 -17.22 21.35
CA GLY A 107 -14.42 -17.99 21.95
C GLY A 107 -13.03 -17.60 21.43
N LEU A 108 -12.97 -16.83 20.34
CA LEU A 108 -11.73 -16.35 19.73
C LEU A 108 -11.98 -15.01 19.02
N LEU A 109 -11.09 -14.04 19.23
CA LEU A 109 -11.06 -12.76 18.53
C LEU A 109 -9.73 -12.62 17.79
N VAL A 110 -9.78 -12.20 16.53
CA VAL A 110 -8.59 -12.01 15.69
C VAL A 110 -8.53 -10.56 15.23
N PHE A 111 -7.39 -9.91 15.45
CA PHE A 111 -7.16 -8.52 15.05
C PHE A 111 -6.02 -8.48 14.04
N ALA A 112 -6.34 -8.11 12.79
CA ALA A 112 -5.37 -8.07 11.70
C ALA A 112 -4.73 -6.68 11.48
N SER A 113 -5.10 -5.68 12.30
CA SER A 113 -4.59 -4.31 12.20
C SER A 113 -4.69 -3.57 13.54
N PRO A 114 -3.72 -2.72 13.90
CA PRO A 114 -3.82 -1.86 15.09
C PRO A 114 -5.08 -0.96 15.08
N SER A 115 -5.59 -0.60 13.91
CA SER A 115 -6.81 0.22 13.81
C SER A 115 -8.08 -0.53 14.21
N ALA A 116 -8.07 -1.85 14.26
CA ALA A 116 -9.22 -2.65 14.69
C ALA A 116 -9.36 -2.74 16.23
N VAL A 117 -8.38 -2.21 16.98
CA VAL A 117 -8.36 -2.21 18.44
C VAL A 117 -8.81 -0.87 19.04
N ARG A 118 -8.66 0.22 18.28
CA ARG A 118 -9.09 1.56 18.72
C ARG A 118 -10.61 1.66 18.71
#